data_AF-A0A357MHB0-F1
#
_entry.id   AF-A0A357MHB0-F1
#
_cell.length_a   1.000
_cell.length_b   1.000
_cell.length_c   1.000
_cell.angle_alpha   90.00
_cell.angle_beta   90.00
_cell.angle_gamma   90.00
#
_symmetry.space_group_name_H-M   'P 1'
#
loop_
_entity.id
_entity.type
_entity.pdbx_description
1 polymer ?
#
loop_
_entity_poly.entity_id
_entity_poly.type
_entity_poly.pdbx_seq_one_letter_code
_entity_poly.pdbx_strand_id
1 'polypeptide(L)'
;MTDTPDTVPPLARNEDTARGLAFALFAYLFWGVLPLYLKLVSHIPAAEVVAHRVIWSVPLAGGLLIALGRTADLRAVLRDPRALAMGAVTAALISVNWGVYVWAVASNQAVEAALGYYINPLFSIALGYMTWAMAQGQGNFTASWRDAGLLIGCGVVTAVPLIAYANGAKGLKLSTIGILQYIAPTGIFLVAVFVFDEPFGRGRMTAFPMIWLALVLYSTSMLRQLRAARAALRSS
;
A
#
# COMPACT_ATOMS: atom_id res chain seq x y z
N MET A 1 43.95 -35.05 9.31
CA MET A 1 42.58 -34.82 8.83
C MET A 1 41.69 -34.75 10.07
N THR A 2 41.61 -33.57 10.68
CA THR A 2 40.80 -33.32 11.88
C THR A 2 39.60 -32.49 11.44
N ASP A 3 38.47 -33.16 11.32
CA ASP A 3 37.18 -32.61 10.93
C ASP A 3 36.56 -31.95 12.17
N THR A 4 36.71 -30.63 12.31
CA THR A 4 35.93 -29.85 13.29
C THR A 4 34.56 -29.60 12.69
N PRO A 5 33.46 -30.11 13.28
CA PRO A 5 32.13 -29.77 12.79
C PRO A 5 31.90 -28.27 12.96
N ASP A 6 31.62 -27.59 11.86
CA ASP A 6 31.17 -26.20 11.82
C ASP A 6 29.95 -26.06 12.74
N THR A 7 30.16 -25.51 13.92
CA THR A 7 29.07 -25.17 14.85
C THR A 7 28.40 -23.92 14.32
N VAL A 8 27.41 -24.11 13.45
CA VAL A 8 26.49 -23.04 13.06
C VAL A 8 25.95 -22.43 14.37
N PRO A 9 26.16 -21.13 14.63
CA PRO A 9 25.66 -20.51 15.85
C PRO A 9 24.14 -20.75 15.91
N PRO A 10 23.60 -21.16 17.07
CA PRO A 10 22.19 -21.48 17.17
C PRO A 10 21.38 -20.27 16.72
N LEU A 11 20.54 -20.47 15.69
CA LEU A 11 19.61 -19.45 15.20
C LEU A 11 18.86 -18.91 16.42
N ALA A 12 18.94 -17.60 16.65
CA ALA A 12 18.26 -16.95 17.77
C ALA A 12 16.80 -17.45 17.80
N ARG A 13 16.40 -18.06 18.93
CA ARG A 13 15.04 -18.59 19.10
C ARG A 13 14.05 -17.46 18.84
N ASN A 14 13.36 -17.54 17.70
CA ASN A 14 12.36 -16.57 17.29
C ASN A 14 11.02 -16.90 17.99
N GLU A 15 11.04 -16.82 19.33
CA GLU A 15 9.90 -17.15 20.18
C GLU A 15 9.21 -15.86 20.64
N ASP A 16 7.90 -15.76 20.36
CA ASP A 16 7.07 -14.64 20.82
C ASP A 16 6.96 -14.67 22.35
N THR A 17 7.71 -13.78 23.00
CA THR A 17 7.64 -13.63 24.46
C THR A 17 6.42 -12.77 24.83
N ALA A 18 5.66 -13.16 25.87
CA ALA A 18 4.51 -12.40 26.36
C ALA A 18 4.83 -10.91 26.64
N ARG A 19 6.04 -10.63 27.15
CA ARG A 19 6.54 -9.25 27.36
C ARG A 19 6.73 -8.50 26.03
N GLY A 20 7.29 -9.15 25.02
CA GLY A 20 7.47 -8.57 23.68
C GLY A 20 6.13 -8.25 23.02
N LEU A 21 5.18 -9.19 23.12
CA LEU A 21 3.81 -8.97 22.65
C LEU A 21 3.13 -7.80 23.38
N ALA A 22 3.26 -7.72 24.70
CA ALA A 22 2.70 -6.62 25.49
C ALA A 22 3.28 -5.25 25.09
N PHE A 23 4.60 -5.16 24.88
CA PHE A 23 5.23 -3.93 24.40
C PHE A 23 4.78 -3.55 22.99
N ALA A 24 4.68 -4.52 22.09
CA ALA A 24 4.19 -4.29 20.73
C ALA A 24 2.73 -3.78 20.75
N LEU A 25 1.85 -4.45 21.49
CA LEU A 25 0.45 -4.03 21.64
C LEU A 25 0.34 -2.60 22.19
N PHE A 26 1.11 -2.29 23.24
CA PHE A 26 1.14 -0.95 23.81
C PHE A 26 1.55 0.10 22.78
N ALA A 27 2.62 -0.16 22.03
CA ALA A 27 3.10 0.75 20.98
C ALA A 27 2.05 0.96 19.87
N TYR A 28 1.43 -0.11 19.38
CA TYR A 28 0.43 -0.04 18.32
C TYR A 28 -0.87 0.65 18.77
N LEU A 29 -1.30 0.45 20.02
CA LEU A 29 -2.44 1.19 20.59
C LEU A 29 -2.13 2.69 20.66
N PHE A 30 -0.94 3.07 21.14
CA PHE A 30 -0.52 4.46 21.16
C PHE A 30 -0.46 5.08 19.77
N TRP A 31 0.10 4.36 18.79
CA TRP A 31 0.12 4.80 17.40
C TRP A 31 -1.29 4.90 16.78
N GLY A 32 -2.23 4.04 17.18
CA GLY A 32 -3.63 4.12 16.75
C GLY A 32 -4.34 5.40 17.20
N VAL A 33 -3.97 5.95 18.36
CA VAL A 33 -4.51 7.21 18.88
C VAL A 33 -3.84 8.44 18.25
N LEU A 34 -2.67 8.28 17.64
CA LEU A 34 -1.87 9.38 17.09
C LEU A 34 -2.63 10.32 16.13
N PRO A 35 -3.47 9.85 15.19
CA PRO A 35 -4.22 10.74 14.31
C PRO A 35 -5.11 11.74 15.08
N LEU A 36 -5.64 11.36 16.25
CA LEU A 36 -6.42 12.26 17.08
C LEU A 36 -5.56 13.39 17.65
N TYR A 37 -4.38 13.05 18.18
CA TYR A 37 -3.41 14.05 18.63
C TYR A 37 -3.00 15.01 17.50
N LEU A 38 -2.68 14.47 16.32
CA LEU A 38 -2.32 15.28 15.15
C LEU A 38 -3.47 16.18 14.70
N LYS A 39 -4.73 15.74 14.88
CA LYS A 39 -5.89 16.57 14.58
C LYS A 39 -6.05 17.74 15.57
N LEU A 40 -5.74 17.53 16.85
CA LEU A 40 -5.77 18.61 17.86
C LEU A 40 -4.76 19.72 17.52
N VAL A 41 -3.61 19.35 16.96
CA VAL A 41 -2.55 20.30 16.56
C VAL A 41 -2.62 20.70 15.08
N SER A 42 -3.70 20.41 14.35
CA SER A 42 -3.77 20.65 12.90
C SER A 42 -3.77 22.12 12.49
N HIS A 43 -3.89 23.04 13.45
CA HIS A 43 -3.75 24.48 13.25
C HIS A 43 -2.27 24.92 13.13
N ILE A 44 -1.34 24.05 13.50
CA ILE A 44 0.12 24.27 13.43
C ILE A 44 0.63 23.70 12.09
N PRO A 45 1.54 24.40 11.38
CA PRO A 45 2.15 23.88 10.17
C PRO A 45 2.80 22.50 10.38
N ALA A 46 2.59 21.57 9.45
CA ALA A 46 3.09 20.20 9.56
C ALA A 46 4.62 20.13 9.76
N ALA A 47 5.37 21.03 9.11
CA ALA A 47 6.81 21.14 9.28
C ALA A 47 7.21 21.49 10.72
N GLU A 48 6.46 22.37 11.39
CA GLU A 48 6.69 22.75 12.78
C GLU A 48 6.39 21.60 13.73
N VAL A 49 5.31 20.87 13.50
CA VAL A 49 4.96 19.66 14.27
C VAL A 49 6.07 18.60 14.16
N VAL A 50 6.59 18.36 12.95
CA VAL A 50 7.70 17.42 12.73
C VAL A 50 8.98 17.92 13.40
N ALA A 51 9.30 19.21 13.30
CA ALA A 51 10.47 19.81 13.94
C ALA A 51 10.44 19.62 15.46
N HIS A 52 9.31 19.91 16.10
CA HIS A 52 9.15 19.70 17.54
C HIS A 52 9.30 18.23 17.93
N ARG A 53 8.79 17.29 17.12
CA ARG A 53 8.99 15.85 17.38
C ARG A 53 10.47 15.46 17.34
N VAL A 54 11.24 15.99 16.39
CA VAL A 54 12.69 15.72 16.30
C VAL A 54 13.42 16.33 17.50
N ILE A 55 13.17 17.61 17.80
CA ILE A 55 13.84 18.35 18.88
C ILE A 55 13.61 17.65 20.22
N TRP A 56 12.38 17.24 20.53
CA TRP A 56 12.05 16.57 21.80
C TRP A 56 12.47 15.10 21.85
N SER A 57 12.70 14.46 20.71
CA SER A 57 13.23 13.08 20.68
C SER A 57 14.69 13.01 21.14
N VAL A 58 15.50 14.04 20.88
CA VAL A 58 16.92 14.07 21.25
C VAL A 58 17.15 13.96 22.77
N PRO A 59 16.56 14.82 23.62
CA PRO A 59 16.76 14.71 25.07
C PRO A 59 16.14 13.42 25.63
N LEU A 60 14.99 12.98 25.10
CA LEU A 60 14.34 11.74 25.53
C LEU A 60 15.20 10.51 25.23
N ALA A 61 15.68 10.39 23.98
CA ALA A 61 16.56 9.30 23.56
C ALA A 61 17.91 9.37 24.28
N GLY A 62 18.49 10.56 24.45
CA GLY A 62 19.73 10.77 25.19
C GLY A 62 19.61 10.33 26.65
N GLY A 63 18.54 10.74 27.33
CA GLY A 63 18.25 10.32 28.70
C GLY A 63 18.08 8.81 28.83
N LEU A 64 17.37 8.18 27.89
CA LEU A 64 17.20 6.72 27.86
C LEU A 64 18.53 6.00 27.63
N LEU A 65 19.38 6.47 26.70
CA LEU A 65 20.70 5.89 26.44
C LEU A 65 21.62 5.99 27.67
N ILE A 66 21.57 7.11 28.38
CA ILE A 66 22.31 7.29 29.64
C ILE A 66 21.79 6.31 30.70
N ALA A 67 20.47 6.20 30.88
CA ALA A 67 19.86 5.28 31.83
C ALA A 67 20.19 3.81 31.52
N LEU A 68 20.34 3.46 30.24
CA LEU A 68 20.73 2.12 29.79
C LEU A 68 22.25 1.90 29.74
N GLY A 69 23.07 2.90 30.05
CA GLY A 69 24.54 2.81 30.02
C GLY A 69 25.15 2.66 28.63
N ARG A 70 24.40 2.93 27.55
CA ARG A 70 24.81 2.69 26.15
C ARG A 70 25.48 3.91 25.49
N THR A 71 26.12 4.76 26.28
CA THR A 71 26.73 6.01 25.79
C THR A 71 28.01 5.79 24.97
N ALA A 72 28.70 4.65 25.18
CA ALA A 72 29.87 4.27 24.39
C ALA A 72 29.50 3.96 22.93
N ASP A 73 28.42 3.21 22.70
CA ASP A 73 27.89 2.90 21.37
C ASP A 73 27.57 4.18 20.59
N LEU A 74 26.87 5.12 21.24
CA LEU A 74 26.53 6.41 20.64
C LEU A 74 27.78 7.18 20.21
N ARG A 75 28.80 7.25 21.09
CA ARG A 75 30.06 7.92 20.78
C ARG A 75 30.80 7.27 19.62
N ALA A 76 30.75 5.94 19.48
CA ALA A 76 31.36 5.23 18.37
C ALA A 76 30.67 5.60 17.05
N VAL A 77 29.33 5.60 17.01
CA VAL A 77 28.55 5.97 15.81
C VAL A 77 28.79 7.42 15.39
N LEU A 78 28.84 8.36 16.36
CA LEU A 78 29.08 9.78 16.07
C LEU A 78 30.49 10.07 15.53
N ARG A 79 31.43 9.13 15.63
CA ARG A 79 32.78 9.28 15.08
C ARG A 79 32.94 8.67 13.70
N ASP A 80 31.98 7.86 13.25
CA ASP A 80 31.98 7.30 11.92
C ASP A 80 31.26 8.24 10.94
N PRO A 81 31.97 8.91 10.02
CA PRO A 81 31.35 9.83 9.05
C PRO A 81 30.37 9.11 8.11
N ARG A 82 30.57 7.80 7.84
CA ARG A 82 29.63 7.04 7.00
C ARG A 82 28.33 6.77 7.75
N ALA A 83 28.42 6.37 9.02
CA ALA A 83 27.25 6.18 9.86
C ALA A 83 26.47 7.49 10.04
N LEU A 84 27.17 8.61 10.22
CA LEU A 84 26.55 9.94 10.27
C LEU A 84 25.86 10.32 8.96
N ALA A 85 26.52 10.11 7.82
CA ALA A 85 25.93 10.41 6.51
C ALA A 85 24.67 9.56 6.25
N MET A 86 24.74 8.25 6.51
CA MET A 86 23.60 7.35 6.37
C MET A 86 22.47 7.71 7.35
N GLY A 87 22.82 8.07 8.58
CA GLY A 87 21.87 8.57 9.58
C GLY A 87 21.17 9.86 9.13
N ALA A 88 21.91 10.81 8.55
CA ALA A 88 21.37 12.06 8.02
C ALA A 88 20.41 11.81 6.85
N VAL A 89 20.78 10.94 5.90
CA VAL A 89 19.91 10.54 4.79
C VAL A 89 18.64 9.86 5.32
N THR A 90 18.78 8.93 6.26
CA THR A 90 17.65 8.22 6.87
C THR A 90 16.73 9.18 7.61
N ALA A 91 17.28 10.10 8.41
CA ALA A 91 16.52 11.11 9.13
C ALA A 91 15.78 12.05 8.17
N ALA A 92 16.40 12.47 7.06
CA ALA A 92 15.76 13.29 6.05
C ALA A 92 14.58 12.55 5.39
N LEU A 93 14.78 11.30 4.96
CA LEU A 93 13.73 10.47 4.36
C LEU A 93 12.55 10.25 5.33
N ILE A 94 12.85 9.91 6.59
CA ILE A 94 11.84 9.75 7.64
C ILE A 94 11.10 11.07 7.90
N SER A 95 11.81 12.20 7.91
CA SER A 95 11.21 13.52 8.13
C SER A 95 10.25 13.90 7.00
N VAL A 96 10.63 13.64 5.74
CA VAL A 96 9.75 13.85 4.58
C VAL A 96 8.52 12.95 4.67
N ASN A 97 8.72 11.65 4.95
CA ASN A 97 7.62 10.70 5.11
C ASN A 97 6.63 11.13 6.21
N TRP A 98 7.13 11.48 7.39
CA TRP A 98 6.29 11.96 8.49
C TRP A 98 5.65 13.31 8.20
N GLY A 99 6.34 14.21 7.51
CA GLY A 99 5.79 15.50 7.09
C GLY A 99 4.57 15.32 6.19
N VAL A 100 4.66 14.44 5.19
CA VAL A 100 3.53 14.09 4.32
C VAL A 100 2.38 13.48 5.12
N TYR A 101 2.67 12.56 6.06
CA TYR A 101 1.65 11.94 6.91
C TYR A 101 0.93 12.98 7.79
N VAL A 102 1.66 13.83 8.50
CA VAL A 102 1.09 14.88 9.37
C VAL A 102 0.25 15.84 8.54
N TRP A 103 0.75 16.26 7.38
CA TRP A 103 0.01 17.11 6.46
C TRP A 103 -1.29 16.45 5.96
N ALA A 104 -1.24 15.17 5.61
CA ALA A 104 -2.41 14.43 5.13
C ALA A 104 -3.49 14.33 6.23
N VAL A 105 -3.10 13.97 7.46
CA VAL A 105 -4.03 13.91 8.61
C VAL A 105 -4.62 15.29 8.92
N ALA A 106 -3.79 16.34 8.94
CA ALA A 106 -4.24 17.71 9.16
C ALA A 106 -5.25 18.16 8.08
N SER A 107 -5.05 17.73 6.83
CA SER A 107 -5.90 18.03 5.66
C SER A 107 -7.13 17.12 5.52
N ASN A 108 -7.51 16.39 6.57
CA ASN A 108 -8.63 15.42 6.59
C ASN A 108 -8.48 14.22 5.64
N GLN A 109 -7.27 13.88 5.23
CA GLN A 109 -6.95 12.74 4.37
C GLN A 109 -6.34 11.58 5.16
N ALA A 110 -6.86 11.34 6.37
CA ALA A 110 -6.30 10.32 7.27
C ALA A 110 -6.51 8.89 6.73
N VAL A 111 -7.61 8.65 6.01
CA VAL A 111 -7.90 7.34 5.40
C VAL A 111 -6.93 7.07 4.26
N GLU A 112 -6.70 8.05 3.38
CA GLU A 112 -5.73 7.97 2.29
C GLU A 112 -4.31 7.77 2.81
N ALA A 113 -3.94 8.46 3.89
CA ALA A 113 -2.67 8.26 4.58
C ALA A 113 -2.52 6.83 5.12
N ALA A 114 -3.55 6.28 5.77
CA ALA A 114 -3.55 4.90 6.25
C ALA A 114 -3.44 3.88 5.12
N LEU A 115 -4.16 4.09 4.01
CA LEU A 115 -4.05 3.26 2.81
C LEU A 115 -2.62 3.27 2.24
N GLY A 116 -1.95 4.42 2.24
CA GLY A 116 -0.53 4.53 1.87
C GLY A 116 0.37 3.63 2.72
N TYR A 117 0.15 3.57 4.03
CA TYR A 117 0.90 2.67 4.92
C TYR A 117 0.61 1.19 4.66
N TYR A 118 -0.60 0.82 4.23
CA TYR A 118 -0.90 -0.56 3.82
C TYR A 118 -0.21 -0.97 2.51
N ILE A 119 0.14 -0.01 1.64
CA ILE A 119 0.87 -0.28 0.40
C ILE A 119 2.36 -0.53 0.66
N ASN A 120 2.93 0.06 1.71
CA ASN A 120 4.38 -0.02 1.99
C ASN A 120 4.95 -1.45 2.02
N PRO A 121 4.33 -2.45 2.68
CA PRO A 121 4.85 -3.82 2.66
C PRO A 121 4.87 -4.42 1.24
N LEU A 122 3.84 -4.18 0.45
CA LEU A 122 3.76 -4.65 -0.93
C LEU A 122 4.86 -4.01 -1.79
N PHE A 123 5.10 -2.71 -1.60
CA PHE A 123 6.18 -2.00 -2.28
C PHE A 123 7.55 -2.53 -1.88
N SER A 124 7.79 -2.81 -0.60
CA SER A 124 9.04 -3.42 -0.12
C SER A 124 9.27 -4.82 -0.69
N ILE A 125 8.22 -5.66 -0.76
CA ILE A 125 8.29 -6.98 -1.39
C ILE A 125 8.59 -6.84 -2.88
N ALA A 126 7.91 -5.93 -3.58
CA ALA A 126 8.14 -5.67 -4.99
C ALA A 126 9.59 -5.22 -5.26
N LEU A 127 10.12 -4.27 -4.47
CA LEU A 127 11.52 -3.85 -4.55
C LEU A 127 12.49 -4.99 -4.26
N GLY A 128 12.21 -5.80 -3.23
CA GLY A 128 13.02 -6.98 -2.90
C GLY A 128 13.05 -8.00 -4.04
N TYR A 129 11.89 -8.28 -4.64
CA TYR A 129 11.81 -9.15 -5.81
C TYR A 129 12.53 -8.55 -7.02
N MET A 130 12.36 -7.25 -7.30
CA MET A 130 13.01 -6.59 -8.43
C MET A 130 14.53 -6.63 -8.31
N THR A 131 15.08 -6.35 -7.12
CA THR A 131 16.53 -6.39 -6.89
C THR A 131 17.06 -7.83 -6.97
N TRP A 132 16.33 -8.80 -6.41
CA TRP A 132 16.66 -10.22 -6.57
C TRP A 132 16.64 -10.67 -8.05
N ALA A 133 15.58 -10.34 -8.79
CA ALA A 133 15.43 -10.72 -10.19
C ALA A 133 16.52 -10.07 -11.07
N MET A 134 16.87 -8.81 -10.80
CA MET A 134 18.00 -8.13 -11.45
C MET A 134 19.33 -8.81 -11.13
N ALA A 135 19.58 -9.17 -9.86
CA ALA A 135 20.80 -9.84 -9.45
C ALA A 135 20.97 -11.22 -10.11
N GLN A 136 19.86 -11.93 -10.37
CA GLN A 136 19.85 -13.22 -11.06
C GLN A 136 19.87 -13.09 -12.60
N GLY A 137 19.96 -11.87 -13.14
CA GLY A 137 19.89 -11.63 -14.59
C GLY A 137 18.51 -11.93 -15.20
N GLN A 138 17.47 -12.08 -14.39
CA GLN A 138 16.09 -12.38 -14.80
C GLN A 138 15.26 -11.10 -15.04
N GLY A 139 15.89 -9.93 -14.97
CA GLY A 139 15.23 -8.65 -15.19
C GLY A 139 14.96 -8.38 -16.67
N ASN A 140 13.70 -8.46 -17.10
CA ASN A 140 13.31 -8.11 -18.48
C ASN A 140 13.34 -6.60 -18.77
N PHE A 141 13.57 -5.76 -17.75
CA PHE A 141 13.62 -4.30 -17.91
C PHE A 141 14.79 -3.83 -18.78
N THR A 142 15.89 -4.59 -18.81
CA THR A 142 17.07 -4.27 -19.64
C THR A 142 17.16 -5.13 -20.91
N ALA A 143 16.20 -6.03 -21.14
CA ALA A 143 16.22 -6.95 -22.28
C ALA A 143 15.97 -6.22 -23.61
N SER A 144 15.06 -5.23 -23.62
CA SER A 144 14.74 -4.41 -24.78
C SER A 144 14.10 -3.10 -24.37
N TRP A 145 14.34 -2.02 -25.14
CA TRP A 145 13.64 -0.74 -24.95
C TRP A 145 12.12 -0.87 -25.09
N ARG A 146 11.65 -1.84 -25.90
CA ARG A 146 10.23 -2.14 -26.06
C ARG A 146 9.65 -2.72 -24.77
N ASP A 147 10.32 -3.69 -24.17
CA ASP A 147 9.88 -4.34 -22.95
C ASP A 147 9.97 -3.38 -21.75
N ALA A 148 11.02 -2.57 -21.68
CA ALA A 148 11.13 -1.47 -20.71
C ALA A 148 9.93 -0.51 -20.85
N GLY A 149 9.60 -0.10 -22.07
CA GLY A 149 8.44 0.75 -22.37
C GLY A 149 7.11 0.11 -21.95
N LEU A 150 6.91 -1.19 -22.23
CA LEU A 150 5.72 -1.93 -21.83
C LEU A 150 5.61 -2.06 -20.31
N LEU A 151 6.72 -2.36 -19.61
CA LEU A 151 6.78 -2.47 -18.16
C LEU A 151 6.48 -1.14 -17.45
N ILE A 152 7.02 -0.02 -17.96
CA ILE A 152 6.64 1.33 -17.49
C ILE A 152 5.15 1.58 -17.79
N GLY A 153 4.70 1.17 -18.97
CA GLY A 153 3.30 1.25 -19.40
C GLY A 153 2.33 0.52 -18.48
N CYS A 154 2.71 -0.61 -17.88
CA CYS A 154 1.87 -1.34 -16.91
C CYS A 154 1.42 -0.45 -15.74
N GLY A 155 2.29 0.42 -15.25
CA GLY A 155 1.96 1.38 -14.19
C GLY A 155 0.89 2.38 -14.64
N VAL A 156 1.04 2.94 -15.84
CA VAL A 156 0.09 3.91 -16.42
C VAL A 156 -1.26 3.26 -16.71
N VAL A 157 -1.25 2.10 -17.36
CA VAL A 157 -2.44 1.31 -17.71
C VAL A 157 -3.23 0.89 -16.47
N THR A 158 -2.59 0.78 -15.31
CA THR A 158 -3.28 0.46 -14.05
C THR A 158 -3.74 1.73 -13.32
N ALA A 159 -2.85 2.71 -13.13
CA ALA A 159 -3.13 3.88 -12.31
C ALA A 159 -4.20 4.78 -12.95
N VAL A 160 -4.13 5.03 -14.26
CA VAL A 160 -5.05 5.96 -14.94
C VAL A 160 -6.50 5.47 -14.86
N PRO A 161 -6.83 4.21 -15.20
CA PRO A 161 -8.20 3.71 -15.06
C PRO A 161 -8.67 3.66 -13.60
N LEU A 162 -7.81 3.33 -12.64
CA LEU A 162 -8.18 3.31 -11.23
C LEU A 162 -8.51 4.72 -10.71
N ILE A 163 -7.72 5.73 -11.08
CA ILE A 163 -7.98 7.13 -10.71
C ILE A 163 -9.27 7.62 -11.38
N ALA A 164 -9.47 7.31 -12.66
CA ALA A 164 -10.70 7.66 -13.37
C ALA A 164 -11.93 6.98 -12.74
N TYR A 165 -11.82 5.70 -12.40
CA TYR A 165 -12.87 4.93 -11.71
C TYR A 165 -13.16 5.50 -10.31
N ALA A 166 -12.13 5.75 -9.49
CA ALA A 166 -12.28 6.27 -8.14
C ALA A 166 -12.97 7.65 -8.12
N ASN A 167 -12.70 8.50 -9.12
CA ASN A 167 -13.37 9.79 -9.26
C ASN A 167 -14.77 9.65 -9.86
N GLY A 168 -14.94 8.86 -10.92
CA GLY A 168 -16.23 8.66 -11.59
C GLY A 168 -17.26 7.93 -10.73
N ALA A 169 -16.84 6.93 -9.96
CA ALA A 169 -17.72 6.12 -9.11
C ALA A 169 -18.44 6.95 -8.03
N LYS A 170 -17.82 8.04 -7.53
CA LYS A 170 -18.43 8.95 -6.54
C LYS A 170 -19.74 9.58 -7.01
N GLY A 171 -19.93 9.73 -8.32
CA GLY A 171 -21.14 10.31 -8.92
C GLY A 171 -22.18 9.28 -9.38
N LEU A 172 -21.92 7.98 -9.21
CA LEU A 172 -22.75 6.92 -9.76
C LEU A 172 -23.54 6.20 -8.67
N LYS A 173 -24.76 5.79 -9.00
CA LYS A 173 -25.54 4.88 -8.15
C LYS A 173 -24.85 3.52 -8.09
N LEU A 174 -24.95 2.84 -6.94
CA LEU A 174 -24.38 1.49 -6.76
C LEU A 174 -24.83 0.50 -7.85
N SER A 175 -26.10 0.59 -8.26
CA SER A 175 -26.66 -0.19 -9.36
C SER A 175 -25.97 0.06 -10.70
N THR A 176 -25.57 1.30 -10.97
CA THR A 176 -24.89 1.70 -12.20
C THR A 176 -23.43 1.23 -12.17
N ILE A 177 -22.76 1.35 -11.03
CA ILE A 177 -21.40 0.82 -10.84
C ILE A 177 -21.38 -0.69 -11.10
N GLY A 178 -22.34 -1.43 -10.54
CA GLY A 178 -22.47 -2.87 -10.78
C GLY A 178 -22.58 -3.19 -12.28
N ILE A 179 -23.42 -2.48 -13.02
CA ILE A 179 -23.56 -2.69 -14.48
C ILE A 179 -22.25 -2.36 -15.23
N LEU A 180 -21.56 -1.28 -14.88
CA LEU A 180 -20.32 -0.87 -15.55
C LEU A 180 -19.16 -1.85 -15.31
N GLN A 181 -19.13 -2.54 -14.17
CA GLN A 181 -18.09 -3.53 -13.85
C GLN A 181 -18.06 -4.73 -14.81
N TYR A 182 -19.09 -4.93 -15.64
CA TYR A 182 -19.11 -5.99 -16.65
C TYR A 182 -18.44 -5.60 -17.97
N ILE A 183 -18.19 -4.32 -18.22
CA ILE A 183 -17.57 -3.86 -19.47
C ILE A 183 -16.13 -4.37 -19.56
N ALA A 184 -15.35 -4.23 -18.49
CA ALA A 184 -13.95 -4.66 -18.45
C ALA A 184 -13.76 -6.18 -18.71
N PRO A 185 -14.41 -7.11 -18.00
CA PRO A 185 -14.26 -8.54 -18.26
C PRO A 185 -14.76 -8.93 -19.65
N THR A 186 -15.77 -8.23 -20.19
CA THR A 186 -16.20 -8.42 -21.58
C THR A 186 -15.12 -8.01 -22.57
N GLY A 187 -14.53 -6.83 -22.39
CA GLY A 187 -13.43 -6.37 -23.24
C GLY A 187 -12.24 -7.33 -23.20
N ILE A 188 -11.83 -7.77 -22.00
CA ILE A 188 -10.77 -8.76 -21.81
C ILE A 188 -11.11 -10.06 -22.54
N PHE A 189 -12.33 -10.55 -22.40
CA PHE A 189 -12.78 -11.75 -23.07
C PHE A 189 -12.71 -11.63 -24.60
N LEU A 190 -13.21 -10.52 -25.16
CA LEU A 190 -13.19 -10.27 -26.59
C LEU A 190 -11.75 -10.18 -27.12
N VAL A 191 -10.85 -9.51 -26.40
CA VAL A 191 -9.43 -9.47 -26.74
C VAL A 191 -8.82 -10.87 -26.69
N ALA A 192 -9.08 -11.64 -25.64
CA ALA A 192 -8.53 -13.00 -25.50
C ALA A 192 -8.95 -13.92 -26.66
N VAL A 193 -10.22 -13.88 -27.06
CA VAL A 193 -10.73 -14.76 -28.14
C VAL A 193 -10.36 -14.26 -29.53
N PHE A 194 -10.53 -12.96 -29.80
CA PHE A 194 -10.40 -12.43 -31.17
C PHE A 194 -9.03 -11.84 -31.50
N VAL A 195 -8.22 -11.51 -30.49
CA VAL A 195 -6.88 -10.92 -30.69
C VAL A 195 -5.79 -11.89 -30.30
N PHE A 196 -5.96 -12.66 -29.22
CA PHE A 196 -4.97 -13.65 -28.76
C PHE A 196 -5.26 -15.08 -29.23
N ASP A 197 -6.36 -15.30 -29.95
CA ASP A 197 -6.78 -16.62 -30.46
C ASP A 197 -6.82 -17.70 -29.36
N GLU A 198 -7.15 -17.33 -28.12
CA GLU A 198 -7.19 -18.30 -27.02
C GLU A 198 -8.29 -19.35 -27.24
N PRO A 199 -7.98 -20.66 -27.09
CA PRO A 199 -8.93 -21.72 -27.35
C PRO A 199 -10.14 -21.62 -26.42
N PHE A 200 -11.28 -21.28 -27.01
CA PHE A 200 -12.54 -21.12 -26.30
C PHE A 200 -13.14 -22.50 -26.00
N GLY A 201 -12.76 -23.05 -24.84
CA GLY A 201 -13.21 -24.36 -24.39
C GLY A 201 -14.75 -24.45 -24.26
N ARG A 202 -15.30 -25.64 -24.52
CA ARG A 202 -16.76 -25.91 -24.56
C ARG A 202 -17.51 -25.50 -23.28
N GLY A 203 -16.85 -25.56 -22.12
CA GLY A 203 -17.43 -25.09 -20.85
C GLY A 203 -17.58 -23.56 -20.76
N ARG A 204 -16.68 -22.80 -21.38
CA ARG A 204 -16.75 -21.33 -21.43
C ARG A 204 -17.82 -20.85 -22.41
N MET A 205 -18.05 -21.61 -23.49
CA MET A 205 -19.12 -21.36 -24.48
C MET A 205 -20.53 -21.40 -23.90
N THR A 206 -20.76 -22.16 -22.84
CA THR A 206 -22.08 -22.26 -22.18
C THR A 206 -22.19 -21.29 -20.99
N ALA A 207 -21.14 -21.18 -20.18
CA ALA A 207 -21.12 -20.29 -19.03
C ALA A 207 -21.23 -18.81 -19.42
N PHE A 208 -20.58 -18.39 -20.51
CA PHE A 208 -20.55 -16.98 -20.90
C PHE A 208 -21.94 -16.44 -21.29
N PRO A 209 -22.70 -17.05 -22.20
CA PRO A 209 -24.08 -16.62 -22.48
C PRO A 209 -24.99 -16.67 -21.25
N MET A 210 -24.80 -17.65 -20.34
CA MET A 210 -25.60 -17.75 -19.11
C MET A 210 -25.34 -16.59 -18.15
N ILE A 211 -24.09 -16.18 -17.96
CA ILE A 211 -23.72 -15.02 -17.14
C ILE A 211 -24.38 -13.76 -17.71
N TRP A 212 -24.31 -13.57 -19.03
CA TRP A 212 -24.95 -12.44 -19.72
C TRP A 212 -26.48 -12.46 -19.64
N LEU A 213 -27.10 -13.63 -19.80
CA LEU A 213 -28.54 -13.79 -19.67
C LEU A 213 -29.01 -13.45 -18.25
N ALA A 214 -28.33 -13.98 -17.23
CA ALA A 214 -28.60 -13.66 -15.83
C ALA A 214 -28.48 -12.15 -15.56
N LEU A 215 -27.48 -11.50 -16.17
CA LEU A 215 -27.26 -10.07 -16.11
C LEU A 215 -28.38 -9.25 -16.74
N VAL A 216 -28.84 -9.63 -17.92
CA VAL A 216 -29.96 -8.98 -18.60
C VAL A 216 -31.23 -9.14 -17.77
N LEU A 217 -31.50 -10.33 -17.25
CA LEU A 217 -32.65 -10.59 -16.40
C LEU A 217 -32.60 -9.76 -15.10
N TYR A 218 -31.45 -9.71 -14.43
CA TYR A 218 -31.27 -8.92 -13.22
C TYR A 218 -31.36 -7.40 -13.48
N SER A 219 -30.72 -6.92 -14.55
CA SER A 219 -30.74 -5.49 -14.89
C SER A 219 -32.14 -5.02 -15.29
N THR A 220 -32.87 -5.83 -16.05
CA THR A 220 -34.25 -5.52 -16.45
C THR A 220 -35.20 -5.55 -15.26
N SER A 221 -35.06 -6.49 -14.33
CA SER A 221 -35.88 -6.53 -13.12
C SER A 221 -35.61 -5.32 -12.21
N MET A 222 -34.34 -4.96 -12.00
CA MET A 222 -33.94 -3.79 -11.22
C MET A 222 -34.46 -2.48 -11.82
N LEU A 223 -34.36 -2.29 -13.14
CA LEU A 223 -34.90 -1.11 -13.82
C LEU A 223 -36.42 -1.01 -13.72
N ARG A 224 -37.13 -2.15 -13.79
CA ARG A 224 -38.60 -2.18 -13.59
C ARG A 224 -38.97 -1.77 -12.16
N GLN A 225 -38.26 -2.26 -11.16
CA GLN A 225 -38.48 -1.88 -9.75
C GLN A 225 -38.25 -0.38 -9.51
N LEU A 226 -37.18 0.20 -10.08
CA LEU A 226 -36.89 1.63 -9.97
C LEU A 226 -37.95 2.52 -10.65
N ARG A 227 -38.49 2.08 -11.79
CA ARG A 227 -39.57 2.79 -12.48
C ARG A 227 -40.86 2.75 -11.67
N ALA A 228 -41.21 1.58 -11.12
CA ALA A 228 -42.39 1.42 -10.27
C ALA A 228 -42.31 2.31 -9.00
N ALA A 229 -41.17 2.31 -8.31
CA ALA A 229 -40.97 3.13 -7.11
C ALA A 229 -41.07 4.65 -7.40
N ARG A 230 -40.56 5.10 -8.55
CA ARG A 230 -40.67 6.52 -8.97
C ARG A 230 -42.10 6.92 -9.34
N ALA A 231 -42.89 6.01 -9.91
CA ALA A 231 -44.28 6.29 -10.26
C ALA A 231 -45.13 6.50 -8.99
N ALA A 232 -44.94 5.65 -7.97
CA ALA A 232 -45.65 5.76 -6.69
C ALA A 232 -45.38 7.08 -5.96
N LEU A 233 -44.12 7.55 -5.96
CA LEU A 233 -43.73 8.84 -5.36
C LEU A 233 -44.29 10.07 -6.09
N ARG A 234 -44.74 9.94 -7.34
CA ARG A 234 -45.36 11.03 -8.12
C ARG A 234 -46.89 11.08 -7.97
N SER A 235 -47.49 9.99 -7.49
CA SER A 235 -48.93 9.89 -7.22
C SER A 235 -49.30 10.17 -5.76
N SER A 236 -48.34 10.57 -4.94
CA SER A 236 -48.51 10.99 -3.52
C SER A 236 -48.32 12.50 -3.41
#